data_AF-K0SYM1-F1
#
_entry.id   AF-K0SYM1-F1
#
_cell.length_a   1.000
_cell.length_b   1.000
_cell.length_c   1.000
_cell.angle_alpha   90.00
_cell.angle_beta   90.00
_cell.angle_gamma   90.00
#
_symmetry.space_group_name_H-M   'P 1'
#
loop_
_entity.id
_entity.type
_entity.pdbx_description
1 polymer ?
#
loop_
_entity_poly.entity_id
_entity_poly.type
_entity_poly.pdbx_seq_one_letter_code
_entity_poly.pdbx_strand_id
1 'polypeptide(L)'
;MESASGCKEGYGDYVISMDQYLEAYFEAVEQDQEYNCEYEKEYGDCNCQNADDEEICEYDCFMGKGMEYCVDNNPYAEEGQEEEEEEMELREYAECRNLEVQDNNNNRRKLEQDEVEYFVGAYCSESGSAIHLGVFTDDTCSQFADENGGAST
;
A
#
# COMPACT_ATOMS: atom_id res chain seq x y z
N MET A 1 27.11 6.10 -22.99
CA MET A 1 27.74 5.24 -21.97
C MET A 1 27.62 5.98 -20.67
N GLU A 2 26.55 5.64 -19.93
CA GLU A 2 26.26 6.18 -18.61
C GLU A 2 27.30 5.66 -17.63
N SER A 3 28.11 6.56 -17.09
CA SER A 3 28.96 6.25 -15.95
C SER A 3 28.15 6.53 -14.68
N ALA A 4 27.77 5.48 -13.96
CA ALA A 4 27.47 5.55 -12.54
C ALA A 4 28.71 6.15 -11.85
N SER A 5 28.72 7.47 -11.70
CA SER A 5 29.89 8.25 -11.31
C SER A 5 29.82 8.56 -9.81
N GLY A 6 29.71 7.50 -9.01
CA GLY A 6 29.76 7.56 -7.54
C GLY A 6 31.04 6.97 -6.94
N CYS A 7 31.75 6.10 -7.64
CA CYS A 7 32.84 5.31 -7.05
C CYS A 7 34.17 6.08 -6.94
N LYS A 8 34.33 6.90 -5.90
CA LYS A 8 35.66 7.33 -5.41
C LYS A 8 36.17 6.32 -4.37
N GLU A 9 36.71 5.22 -4.90
CA GLU A 9 37.49 4.17 -4.22
C GLU A 9 36.82 3.41 -3.06
N GLY A 10 36.64 2.09 -3.24
CA GLY A 10 36.32 1.13 -2.18
C GLY A 10 34.84 0.76 -2.03
N TYR A 11 33.93 1.50 -2.68
CA TYR A 11 32.50 1.25 -2.63
C TYR A 11 31.97 1.05 -4.05
N GLY A 12 31.08 0.07 -4.21
CA GLY A 12 30.32 -0.18 -5.43
C GLY A 12 28.89 0.26 -5.20
N ASP A 13 28.35 1.02 -6.16
CA ASP A 13 26.94 1.38 -6.15
C ASP A 13 26.12 0.20 -6.68
N TYR A 14 25.12 -0.24 -5.92
CA TYR A 14 24.15 -1.23 -6.36
C TYR A 14 22.93 -0.50 -6.90
N VAL A 15 22.56 -0.79 -8.14
CA VAL A 15 21.28 -0.36 -8.70
C VAL A 15 20.30 -1.51 -8.46
N ILE A 16 19.27 -1.24 -7.68
CA ILE A 16 18.17 -2.16 -7.40
C ILE A 16 16.93 -1.60 -8.09
N SER A 17 16.08 -2.46 -8.63
CA SER A 17 14.81 -2.03 -9.21
C SER A 17 13.87 -1.54 -8.11
N MET A 18 13.00 -0.57 -8.42
CA MET A 18 12.12 0.03 -7.42
C MET A 18 11.11 -0.99 -6.87
N ASP A 19 10.60 -1.85 -7.75
CA ASP A 19 9.77 -3.02 -7.42
C ASP A 19 10.46 -3.91 -6.38
N GLN A 20 11.72 -4.32 -6.64
CA GLN A 20 12.49 -5.16 -5.72
C GLN A 20 12.74 -4.47 -4.37
N TYR A 21 12.95 -3.16 -4.36
CA TYR A 21 13.12 -2.40 -3.12
C TYR A 21 11.82 -2.35 -2.31
N LEU A 22 10.68 -2.08 -2.97
CA LEU A 22 9.38 -1.99 -2.32
C LEU A 22 8.91 -3.34 -1.79
N GLU A 23 9.08 -4.42 -2.56
CA GLU A 23 8.77 -5.78 -2.13
C GLU A 23 9.54 -6.13 -0.84
N ALA A 24 10.87 -5.95 -0.84
CA ALA A 24 11.69 -6.21 0.33
C ALA A 24 11.35 -5.29 1.52
N TYR A 25 10.95 -4.05 1.26
CA TYR A 25 10.52 -3.12 2.31
C TYR A 25 9.20 -3.57 2.94
N PHE A 26 8.20 -3.94 2.13
CA PHE A 26 6.91 -4.40 2.64
C PHE A 26 7.04 -5.72 3.41
N GLU A 27 7.85 -6.66 2.94
CA GLU A 27 8.16 -7.88 3.69
C GLU A 27 8.81 -7.59 5.05
N ALA A 28 9.71 -6.59 5.10
CA ALA A 28 10.35 -6.20 6.36
C ALA A 28 9.38 -5.51 7.32
N VAL A 29 8.46 -4.68 6.81
CA VAL A 29 7.42 -4.04 7.60
C VAL A 29 6.43 -5.07 8.14
N GLU A 30 5.98 -6.02 7.31
CA GLU A 30 5.08 -7.11 7.68
C GLU A 30 5.70 -7.96 8.81
N GLN A 31 6.97 -8.34 8.68
CA GLN A 31 7.68 -9.07 9.74
C GLN A 31 7.82 -8.28 11.05
N ASP A 32 8.08 -6.97 10.97
CA ASP A 32 8.17 -6.12 12.16
C ASP A 32 6.80 -5.97 12.84
N GLN A 33 5.75 -5.80 12.04
CA GLN A 33 4.36 -5.75 12.49
C GLN A 33 3.96 -7.06 13.20
N GLU A 34 4.13 -8.22 12.56
CA GLU A 34 3.86 -9.53 13.17
C GLU A 34 4.63 -9.71 14.49
N TYR A 35 5.91 -9.36 14.49
CA TYR A 35 6.74 -9.43 15.69
C TYR A 35 6.19 -8.53 16.81
N ASN A 36 5.76 -7.31 16.49
CA ASN A 36 5.21 -6.37 17.46
C ASN A 36 3.87 -6.87 18.03
N CYS A 37 3.01 -7.47 17.21
CA CYS A 37 1.76 -8.08 17.67
C CYS A 37 2.02 -9.20 18.67
N GLU A 38 2.88 -10.15 18.32
CA GLU A 38 3.27 -11.27 19.19
C GLU A 38 3.95 -10.79 20.49
N TYR A 39 4.81 -9.78 20.38
CA TYR A 39 5.46 -9.18 21.53
C TYR A 39 4.45 -8.56 22.51
N GLU A 40 3.49 -7.77 22.01
CA GLU A 40 2.48 -7.12 22.85
C GLU A 40 1.51 -8.14 23.47
N LYS A 41 1.19 -9.22 22.75
CA LYS A 41 0.35 -10.31 23.24
C LYS A 41 1.02 -11.13 24.35
N GLU A 42 2.30 -11.45 24.22
CA GLU A 42 2.99 -12.32 25.18
C GLU A 42 3.59 -11.53 26.36
N TYR A 43 4.20 -10.37 26.08
CA TYR A 43 5.00 -9.62 27.05
C TYR A 43 4.49 -8.21 27.35
N GLY A 44 3.61 -7.68 26.49
CA GLY A 44 3.11 -6.31 26.58
C GLY A 44 1.81 -6.17 27.36
N ASP A 45 1.10 -5.08 27.08
CA ASP A 45 -0.14 -4.73 27.77
C ASP A 45 -1.35 -5.47 27.19
N CYS A 46 -1.22 -6.04 25.98
CA CYS A 46 -2.28 -6.77 25.29
C CYS A 46 -2.29 -8.27 25.63
N ASN A 47 -1.67 -8.67 26.75
CA ASN A 47 -1.77 -10.02 27.26
C ASN A 47 -3.13 -10.25 27.94
N CYS A 48 -4.03 -10.92 27.23
CA CYS A 48 -5.42 -11.12 27.64
C CYS A 48 -5.72 -12.51 28.24
N GLN A 49 -4.71 -13.26 28.69
CA GLN A 49 -4.85 -14.63 29.22
C GLN A 49 -5.85 -14.78 30.40
N ASN A 50 -6.20 -13.69 31.09
CA ASN A 50 -7.15 -13.68 32.21
C ASN A 50 -8.44 -12.91 31.93
N ALA A 51 -8.67 -12.49 30.69
CA ALA A 51 -9.89 -11.80 30.30
C ALA A 51 -11.07 -12.78 30.20
N ASP A 52 -12.28 -12.27 30.44
CA ASP A 52 -13.50 -13.06 30.24
C ASP A 52 -13.75 -13.36 28.75
N ASP A 53 -13.26 -12.48 27.87
CA ASP A 53 -13.25 -12.62 26.42
C ASP A 53 -11.88 -12.14 25.91
N GLU A 54 -11.05 -13.09 25.46
CA GLU A 54 -9.68 -12.85 25.01
C GLU A 54 -9.67 -12.04 23.71
N GLU A 55 -10.60 -12.31 22.80
CA GLU A 55 -10.69 -11.68 21.48
C GLU A 55 -11.08 -10.20 21.59
N ILE A 56 -12.09 -9.90 22.41
CA ILE A 56 -12.51 -8.51 22.67
C ILE A 56 -11.39 -7.72 23.39
N CYS A 57 -10.72 -8.35 24.36
CA CYS A 57 -9.63 -7.71 25.10
C CYS A 57 -8.44 -7.37 24.20
N GLU A 58 -8.03 -8.30 23.32
CA GLU A 58 -6.94 -8.08 22.37
C GLU A 58 -7.29 -6.99 21.38
N TYR A 59 -8.50 -7.04 20.81
CA TYR A 59 -9.02 -6.01 19.91
C TYR A 59 -8.95 -4.61 20.52
N ASP A 60 -9.58 -4.42 21.70
CA ASP A 60 -9.61 -3.11 22.37
C ASP A 60 -8.20 -2.60 22.68
N CYS A 61 -7.28 -3.48 23.05
CA CYS A 61 -5.90 -3.13 23.35
C CYS A 61 -5.14 -2.66 22.10
N PHE A 62 -5.19 -3.45 21.01
CA PHE A 62 -4.52 -3.13 19.77
C PHE A 62 -5.07 -1.85 19.14
N MET A 63 -6.41 -1.70 19.09
CA MET A 63 -7.06 -0.47 18.62
C MET A 63 -6.67 0.74 19.49
N GLY A 64 -6.60 0.57 20.81
CA GLY A 64 -6.15 1.61 21.74
C GLY A 64 -4.69 2.04 21.55
N LYS A 65 -3.85 1.16 21.00
CA LYS A 65 -2.44 1.42 20.69
C LYS A 65 -2.19 1.87 19.24
N GLY A 66 -3.23 1.89 18.39
CA GLY A 66 -3.08 2.14 16.95
C GLY A 66 -2.35 0.99 16.22
N MET A 67 -2.47 -0.22 16.75
CA MET A 67 -1.94 -1.46 16.17
C MET A 67 -3.06 -2.20 15.43
N GLU A 68 -3.82 -1.45 14.61
CA GLU A 68 -4.94 -1.98 13.81
C GLU A 68 -4.49 -3.15 12.92
N TYR A 69 -3.24 -3.12 12.44
CA TYR A 69 -2.61 -4.20 11.68
C TYR A 69 -2.45 -5.53 12.44
N CYS A 70 -2.67 -5.57 13.75
CA CYS A 70 -2.66 -6.80 14.56
C CYS A 70 -4.04 -7.46 14.67
N VAL A 71 -5.06 -6.88 14.04
CA VAL A 71 -6.45 -7.26 14.21
C VAL A 71 -7.05 -7.63 12.86
N ASP A 72 -7.47 -8.90 12.72
CA ASP A 72 -8.06 -9.38 11.47
C ASP A 72 -9.54 -9.01 11.31
N ASN A 73 -10.28 -8.88 12.41
CA ASN A 73 -11.72 -8.65 12.40
C ASN A 73 -12.16 -7.83 13.61
N ASN A 74 -13.22 -7.05 13.44
CA ASN A 74 -13.88 -6.36 14.53
C ASN A 74 -14.88 -7.30 15.25
N PRO A 75 -14.62 -7.73 16.51
CA PRO A 75 -15.49 -8.64 17.25
C PRO A 75 -16.82 -7.98 17.65
N TYR A 76 -16.96 -6.67 17.48
CA TYR A 76 -18.21 -5.94 17.68
C TYR A 76 -19.06 -5.82 16.42
N ALA A 77 -18.56 -6.26 15.26
CA ALA A 77 -19.33 -6.24 14.01
C ALA A 77 -20.54 -7.18 14.12
N GLU A 78 -21.74 -6.67 13.81
CA GLU A 78 -22.94 -7.52 13.73
C GLU A 78 -22.89 -8.38 12.46
N GLU A 79 -23.34 -9.64 12.54
CA GLU A 79 -23.46 -10.54 11.37
C GLU A 79 -24.19 -9.85 10.21
N GLY A 80 -23.47 -9.50 9.15
CA GLY A 80 -23.98 -8.81 7.97
C GLY A 80 -23.52 -7.36 7.76
N GLN A 81 -22.65 -6.84 8.64
CA GLN A 81 -21.83 -5.65 8.37
C GLN A 81 -20.39 -6.12 8.12
N GLU A 82 -20.15 -6.60 6.91
CA GLU A 82 -18.79 -6.70 6.38
C GLU A 82 -18.31 -5.26 6.19
N GLU A 83 -17.55 -4.74 7.16
CA GLU A 83 -16.64 -3.65 6.85
C GLU A 83 -15.57 -4.29 5.96
N GLU A 84 -15.79 -4.25 4.64
CA GLU A 84 -14.71 -4.34 3.67
C GLU A 84 -13.80 -3.14 3.97
N GLU A 85 -12.96 -3.25 5.00
CA GLU A 85 -11.70 -2.53 5.00
C GLU A 85 -10.98 -3.08 3.77
N GLU A 86 -11.14 -2.38 2.64
CA GLU A 86 -10.16 -2.39 1.57
C GLU A 86 -8.85 -1.98 2.24
N GLU A 87 -8.17 -2.97 2.82
CA GLU A 87 -6.77 -2.90 3.15
C GLU A 87 -6.13 -2.53 1.82
N MET A 88 -5.84 -1.23 1.64
CA MET A 88 -5.12 -0.77 0.48
C MET A 88 -3.80 -1.51 0.54
N GLU A 89 -3.70 -2.63 -0.18
CA GLU A 89 -2.50 -3.44 -0.23
C GLU A 89 -1.45 -2.55 -0.88
N LEU A 90 -0.68 -1.84 -0.07
CA LEU A 90 0.42 -0.99 -0.52
C LEU A 90 1.41 -1.78 -1.38
N ARG A 91 1.41 -3.11 -1.18
CA ARG A 91 2.10 -4.12 -1.98
C ARG A 91 1.61 -4.19 -3.42
N GLU A 92 0.31 -4.07 -3.67
CA GLU A 92 -0.25 -4.06 -5.03
C GLU A 92 0.18 -2.82 -5.81
N TYR A 93 0.26 -1.67 -5.15
CA TYR A 93 0.70 -0.41 -5.76
C TYR A 93 2.22 -0.28 -5.93
N ALA A 94 2.98 -1.22 -5.37
CA ALA A 94 4.39 -1.41 -5.74
C ALA A 94 4.52 -1.76 -7.23
N GLU A 95 3.51 -2.44 -7.76
CA GLU A 95 3.37 -2.78 -9.16
C GLU A 95 2.42 -1.79 -9.84
N CYS A 96 2.61 -1.54 -11.14
CA CYS A 96 1.67 -0.72 -11.89
C CYS A 96 0.34 -1.47 -12.03
N ARG A 97 -0.72 -0.95 -11.43
CA ARG A 97 -2.04 -1.59 -11.41
C ARG A 97 -3.10 -0.69 -12.04
N ASN A 98 -4.06 -1.31 -12.73
CA ASN A 98 -5.18 -0.57 -13.29
C ASN A 98 -6.04 -0.02 -12.17
N LEU A 99 -6.42 1.25 -12.28
CA LEU A 99 -7.31 1.91 -11.35
C LEU A 99 -8.75 1.71 -11.83
N GLU A 100 -9.44 0.72 -11.28
CA GLU A 100 -10.86 0.50 -11.54
C GLU A 100 -11.72 1.54 -10.80
N VAL A 101 -12.02 2.67 -11.43
CA VAL A 101 -12.97 3.64 -10.88
C VAL A 101 -14.40 3.12 -11.10
N GLN A 102 -14.94 2.38 -10.12
CA GLN A 102 -16.35 1.96 -10.17
C GLN A 102 -17.29 3.16 -10.00
N ASP A 103 -17.85 3.63 -11.12
CA ASP A 103 -18.83 4.71 -11.14
C ASP A 103 -20.20 4.18 -10.67
N ASN A 104 -20.48 4.28 -9.37
CA ASN A 104 -21.73 3.88 -8.72
C ASN A 104 -22.93 4.82 -9.05
N ASN A 105 -23.08 5.24 -10.32
CA ASN A 105 -24.18 6.11 -10.75
C ASN A 105 -24.90 5.58 -12.00
N ASN A 106 -26.03 4.94 -11.74
CA ASN A 106 -27.04 4.42 -12.68
C ASN A 106 -27.71 5.47 -13.60
N ASN A 107 -27.03 6.56 -14.03
CA ASN A 107 -27.71 7.57 -14.86
C ASN A 107 -26.87 8.51 -15.72
N ARG A 108 -25.73 8.10 -16.31
CA ARG A 108 -25.15 8.87 -17.42
C ARG A 108 -24.73 8.01 -18.59
N ARG A 109 -25.17 8.48 -19.76
CA ARG A 109 -24.96 7.91 -21.09
C ARG A 109 -23.46 7.68 -21.32
N LYS A 110 -23.14 6.44 -21.73
CA LYS A 110 -21.90 6.08 -22.44
C LYS A 110 -21.63 7.12 -23.53
N LEU A 111 -20.62 7.97 -23.31
CA LEU A 111 -20.07 8.81 -24.36
C LEU A 111 -18.86 8.07 -24.91
N GLU A 112 -18.99 7.58 -26.14
CA GLU A 112 -17.93 7.02 -26.96
C GLU A 112 -16.88 8.11 -27.28
N GLN A 113 -15.99 8.40 -26.33
CA GLN A 113 -14.86 9.28 -26.54
C GLN A 113 -13.71 8.71 -25.70
N ASP A 114 -12.80 8.01 -26.39
CA ASP A 114 -11.50 7.51 -25.93
C ASP A 114 -11.43 7.29 -24.41
N GLU A 115 -11.88 6.11 -23.96
CA GLU A 115 -11.81 5.69 -22.56
C GLU A 115 -10.33 5.62 -22.17
N VAL A 116 -9.84 6.67 -21.51
CA VAL A 116 -8.47 6.73 -20.97
C VAL A 116 -8.42 5.78 -19.79
N GLU A 117 -7.70 4.68 -19.94
CA GLU A 117 -7.40 3.74 -18.86
C GLU A 117 -6.39 4.40 -17.91
N TYR A 118 -6.71 4.41 -16.60
CA TYR A 118 -5.81 4.93 -15.59
C TYR A 118 -5.15 3.80 -14.82
N PHE A 119 -3.91 4.03 -14.42
CA PHE A 119 -3.10 3.09 -13.65
C PHE A 119 -2.50 3.82 -12.44
N VAL A 120 -2.34 3.14 -11.31
CA VAL A 120 -1.63 3.64 -10.15
C VAL A 120 -0.35 2.84 -9.97
N GLY A 121 0.73 3.53 -9.65
CA GLY A 121 2.01 2.89 -9.35
C GLY A 121 2.95 3.78 -8.57
N ALA A 122 3.98 3.17 -8.00
CA ALA A 122 5.04 3.88 -7.32
C ALA A 122 5.97 4.62 -8.29
N TYR A 123 6.50 5.78 -7.89
CA TYR A 123 7.55 6.51 -8.60
C TYR A 123 8.47 7.28 -7.64
N CYS A 124 9.72 7.48 -8.04
CA CYS A 124 10.68 8.25 -7.26
C CYS A 124 10.45 9.76 -7.42
N SER A 125 10.58 10.51 -6.32
CA SER A 125 10.80 11.97 -6.34
C SER A 125 11.96 12.36 -7.26
N GLU A 126 11.98 13.62 -7.74
CA GLU A 126 13.06 14.13 -8.61
C GLU A 126 14.46 13.99 -7.99
N SER A 127 14.56 14.06 -6.66
CA SER A 127 15.80 13.88 -5.91
C SER A 127 16.14 12.42 -5.62
N GLY A 128 15.23 11.48 -5.88
CA GLY A 128 15.36 10.06 -5.53
C GLY A 128 15.31 9.77 -4.03
N SER A 129 14.94 10.75 -3.20
CA SER A 129 14.95 10.62 -1.73
C SER A 129 13.65 10.09 -1.13
N ALA A 130 12.61 9.99 -1.95
CA ALA A 130 11.29 9.51 -1.56
C ALA A 130 10.64 8.77 -2.73
N ILE A 131 9.79 7.81 -2.38
CA ILE A 131 8.89 7.10 -3.30
C ILE A 131 7.47 7.62 -3.02
N HIS A 132 6.72 7.86 -4.09
CA HIS A 132 5.35 8.37 -4.07
C HIS A 132 4.45 7.49 -4.93
N LEU A 133 3.13 7.60 -4.73
CA LEU A 133 2.15 7.00 -5.63
C LEU A 133 1.70 8.03 -6.66
N GLY A 134 1.69 7.64 -7.93
CA GLY A 134 1.25 8.46 -9.05
C GLY A 134 0.09 7.79 -9.80
N VAL A 135 -0.63 8.60 -10.57
CA VAL A 135 -1.63 8.12 -11.53
C VAL A 135 -1.07 8.28 -12.95
N PHE A 136 -1.25 7.25 -13.77
CA PHE A 136 -0.66 7.09 -15.08
C PHE A 136 -1.72 6.68 -16.10
N THR A 137 -1.40 6.80 -17.39
CA THR A 137 -2.31 6.45 -18.50
C THR A 137 -1.81 5.27 -19.32
N ASP A 138 -0.78 4.58 -18.82
CA ASP A 138 -0.19 3.39 -19.42
C ASP A 138 0.05 2.31 -18.37
N ASP A 139 0.04 1.06 -18.82
CA ASP A 139 0.20 -0.16 -18.01
C ASP A 139 1.62 -0.37 -17.47
N THR A 140 2.57 0.50 -17.85
CA THR A 140 3.94 0.51 -17.31
C THR A 140 4.20 1.67 -16.35
N CYS A 141 3.18 2.48 -16.05
CA CYS A 141 3.26 3.64 -15.16
C CYS A 141 4.41 4.60 -15.52
N SER A 142 4.54 4.89 -16.82
CA SER A 142 5.61 5.70 -17.39
C SER A 142 5.16 7.11 -17.82
N GLN A 143 3.87 7.29 -18.08
CA GLN A 143 3.23 8.52 -18.53
C GLN A 143 2.21 8.97 -17.49
N PHE A 144 2.53 10.05 -16.78
CA PHE A 144 1.62 10.63 -15.80
C PHE A 144 0.31 11.09 -16.44
N ALA A 145 -0.79 10.86 -15.74
CA ALA A 145 -2.07 11.47 -16.07
C ALA A 145 -1.97 13.00 -15.90
N ASP A 146 -2.20 13.73 -16.98
CA ASP A 146 -2.27 15.20 -16.99
C ASP A 146 -3.72 15.69 -17.17
N GLU A 147 -3.93 17.01 -17.25
CA GLU A 147 -5.26 17.59 -17.48
C GLU A 147 -5.93 17.12 -18.78
N ASN A 148 -5.19 16.47 -19.67
CA ASN A 148 -5.66 15.93 -20.95
C ASN A 148 -5.74 14.39 -20.95
N GLY A 149 -5.55 13.74 -19.79
CA GLY A 149 -5.58 12.27 -19.70
C GLY A 149 -4.49 11.60 -20.56
N GLY A 150 -3.29 12.20 -20.64
CA GLY A 150 -2.16 11.63 -21.38
C GLY A 150 -2.19 11.91 -22.90
N ALA A 151 -3.18 12.65 -23.40
CA ALA A 151 -3.24 13.03 -24.81
C ALA A 151 -2.24 14.16 -25.12
N SER A 152 -1.27 13.87 -26.01
CA SER A 152 -0.38 14.90 -26.56
C SER A 152 -1.17 15.88 -27.45
N THR A 153 -1.07 17.17 -27.15
CA THR A 153 -1.68 18.26 -27.94
C THR A 153 -1.02 18.42 -29.31
#